data_AF-A0A8T1X5Z0-F1
#
_entry.id   AF-A0A8T1X5Z0-F1
#
_cell.length_a   1.000
_cell.length_b   1.000
_cell.length_c   1.000
_cell.angle_alpha   90.00
_cell.angle_beta   90.00
_cell.angle_gamma   90.00
#
_symmetry.space_group_name_H-M   'P 1'
#
loop_
_entity.id
_entity.type
_entity.pdbx_description
1 polymer ?
#
loop_
_entity_poly.entity_id
_entity_poly.type
_entity_poly.pdbx_seq_one_letter_code
_entity_poly.pdbx_strand_id
1 'polypeptide(L)'
;MGAGEDAAVGSVEDGTSSFSTVKCKLARICRLEPLYNEIQRSCLVLKQVQLEAYHVLNLHLLRCLEQDEPQLPQFSQTFYYCCCSGVLEDDLLPKTMDCRDARLNATLVQYREMRHQIPGYQPPRLDYAGASLNEIARQMKINCTNMVVVNFYKRFRQYIALKEDVTYAEVDAIARKCYVRRNNNTFTQVEQRWRNWLGRTPTDANLERHIGHFMRKIFIMASYVELKHDEEPNVEGRRIY
;
A
#
# COMPACT_ATOMS: atom_id res chain seq x y z
N MET A 1 29.87 7.60 34.29
CA MET A 1 29.70 9.03 33.96
C MET A 1 28.35 9.16 33.27
N GLY A 2 27.38 9.75 33.97
CA GLY A 2 26.01 9.88 33.50
C GLY A 2 25.87 11.06 32.55
N ALA A 3 25.23 10.81 31.40
CA ALA A 3 24.66 11.85 30.57
C ALA A 3 23.13 11.77 30.76
N GLY A 4 22.56 12.77 31.42
CA GLY A 4 21.12 12.97 31.49
C GLY A 4 20.61 13.40 30.12
N GLU A 5 19.74 12.59 29.52
CA GLU A 5 18.93 12.99 28.37
C GLU A 5 17.58 13.50 28.90
N ASP A 6 17.40 14.82 28.81
CA ASP A 6 16.18 15.53 29.16
C ASP A 6 15.01 15.08 28.29
N ALA A 7 13.93 14.64 28.94
CA ALA A 7 12.70 14.29 28.25
C ALA A 7 11.94 15.57 27.88
N ALA A 8 11.69 15.78 26.59
CA ALA A 8 10.84 16.86 26.13
C ALA A 8 9.38 16.58 26.53
N VAL A 9 8.80 17.46 27.34
CA VAL A 9 7.40 17.40 27.79
C VAL A 9 6.57 18.35 26.93
N GLY A 10 5.55 17.82 26.28
CA GLY A 10 4.51 18.61 25.61
C GLY A 10 3.18 18.45 26.35
N SER A 11 2.53 19.57 26.65
CA SER A 11 1.21 19.65 27.28
C SER A 11 0.14 19.99 26.25
N VAL A 12 -0.98 19.27 26.29
CA VAL A 12 -2.21 19.58 25.55
C VAL A 12 -3.31 19.70 26.58
N GLU A 13 -3.94 20.87 26.65
CA GLU A 13 -5.03 21.16 27.58
C GLU A 13 -6.37 20.88 26.88
N ASP A 14 -7.11 19.91 27.41
CA ASP A 14 -8.52 19.71 27.09
C ASP A 14 -9.29 19.69 28.42
N GLY A 15 -10.39 20.43 28.48
CA GLY A 15 -10.95 21.11 29.66
C GLY A 15 -11.39 20.29 30.89
N THR A 16 -10.93 19.06 31.09
CA THR A 16 -11.16 18.27 32.33
C THR A 16 -10.01 17.34 32.75
N SER A 17 -8.88 17.29 32.02
CA SER A 17 -7.69 16.52 32.44
C SER A 17 -6.44 16.99 31.70
N SER A 18 -5.37 17.36 32.43
CA SER A 18 -4.08 17.71 31.83
C SER A 18 -3.27 16.45 31.55
N PHE A 19 -2.94 16.18 30.29
CA PHE A 19 -2.06 15.08 29.91
C PHE A 19 -0.69 15.61 29.49
N SER A 20 0.38 15.03 30.03
CA SER A 20 1.76 15.30 29.63
C SER A 20 2.31 14.11 28.85
N THR A 21 2.76 14.32 27.61
CA THR A 21 3.43 13.28 26.83
C THR A 21 4.92 13.28 27.13
N VAL A 22 5.45 12.16 27.60
CA VAL A 22 6.89 11.98 27.88
C VAL A 22 7.48 11.04 26.83
N LYS A 23 8.38 11.54 25.99
CA LYS A 23 9.14 10.71 25.05
C LYS A 23 10.34 10.10 25.77
N CYS A 24 10.45 8.77 25.81
CA CYS A 24 11.64 8.10 26.32
C CYS A 24 11.86 6.71 25.71
N LYS A 25 13.09 6.19 25.88
CA LYS A 25 13.47 4.83 25.44
C LYS A 25 12.71 3.79 26.26
N LEU A 26 12.28 2.69 25.62
CA LEU A 26 11.55 1.60 26.29
C LEU A 26 12.32 1.05 27.50
N ALA A 27 13.65 0.96 27.42
CA ALA A 27 14.53 0.51 28.51
C ALA A 27 14.44 1.40 29.78
N ARG A 28 13.99 2.65 29.66
CA ARG A 28 13.77 3.54 30.81
C ARG A 28 12.49 3.18 31.58
N ILE A 29 11.50 2.61 30.90
CA ILE A 29 10.19 2.23 31.47
C ILE A 29 10.20 0.75 31.87
N CYS A 30 10.60 -0.13 30.95
CA CYS A 30 10.64 -1.57 31.16
C CYS A 30 12.04 -1.96 31.66
N ARG A 31 12.18 -2.13 32.97
CA ARG A 31 13.42 -2.59 33.62
C ARG A 31 13.54 -4.11 33.70
N LEU A 32 12.47 -4.84 33.35
CA LEU A 32 12.45 -6.30 33.34
C LEU A 32 13.02 -6.78 32.01
N GLU A 33 14.28 -7.21 32.04
CA GLU A 33 15.03 -7.66 30.86
C GLU A 33 14.28 -8.72 30.02
N PRO A 34 13.62 -9.75 30.61
CA PRO A 34 12.86 -10.71 29.81
C PRO A 34 11.69 -10.08 29.04
N LEU A 35 10.97 -9.15 29.67
CA LEU A 35 9.83 -8.47 29.05
C LEU A 35 10.30 -7.50 27.96
N TYR A 36 11.39 -6.76 28.22
CA TYR A 36 12.01 -5.88 27.24
C TYR A 36 12.42 -6.65 25.98
N ASN A 37 13.12 -7.77 26.16
CA ASN A 37 13.57 -8.61 25.05
C ASN A 37 12.40 -9.24 24.29
N GLU A 38 11.34 -9.68 24.98
CA GLU A 38 10.16 -10.23 24.31
C GLU A 38 9.38 -9.17 23.51
N ILE A 39 9.27 -7.95 24.03
CA ILE A 39 8.67 -6.82 23.28
C ILE A 39 9.49 -6.55 22.02
N GLN A 40 10.82 -6.47 22.13
CA GLN A 40 11.69 -6.24 20.98
C GLN A 40 11.57 -7.36 19.95
N ARG A 41 11.63 -8.63 20.39
CA ARG A 41 11.44 -9.81 19.53
C ARG A 41 10.10 -9.76 18.80
N SER A 42 9.01 -9.50 19.53
CA SER A 42 7.66 -9.39 18.98
C SER A 42 7.56 -8.28 17.94
N CYS A 43 8.13 -7.09 18.21
CA CYS A 43 8.14 -5.99 17.26
C CYS A 43 8.90 -6.35 15.97
N LEU A 44 10.03 -7.04 16.08
CA LEU A 44 10.81 -7.49 14.91
C LEU A 44 10.01 -8.49 14.07
N VAL A 45 9.38 -9.49 14.70
CA VAL A 45 8.55 -10.47 14.00
C VAL A 45 7.33 -9.80 13.35
N LEU A 46 6.64 -8.89 14.04
CA LEU A 46 5.51 -8.15 13.47
C LEU A 46 5.93 -7.28 12.27
N LYS A 47 7.14 -6.72 12.32
CA LYS A 47 7.69 -5.97 11.19
C LYS A 47 7.98 -6.88 10.00
N GLN A 48 8.54 -8.06 10.24
CA GLN A 48 8.74 -9.09 9.23
C GLN A 48 7.40 -9.50 8.59
N VAL A 49 6.38 -9.81 9.39
CA VAL A 49 5.02 -10.11 8.89
C VAL A 49 4.50 -8.98 8.00
N GLN A 50 4.62 -7.73 8.43
CA GLN A 50 4.17 -6.59 7.65
C GLN A 50 4.85 -6.52 6.27
N LEU A 51 6.17 -6.69 6.21
CA LEU A 51 6.93 -6.63 4.97
C LEU A 51 6.57 -7.79 4.03
N GLU A 52 6.55 -9.02 4.56
CA GLU A 52 6.16 -10.21 3.79
C GLU A 52 4.72 -10.11 3.28
N ALA A 53 3.79 -9.59 4.09
CA ALA A 53 2.40 -9.41 3.69
C ALA A 53 2.26 -8.42 2.53
N TYR A 54 3.06 -7.35 2.49
CA TYR A 54 3.10 -6.46 1.32
C TYR A 54 3.68 -7.16 0.09
N HIS A 55 4.69 -8.03 0.25
CA HIS A 55 5.20 -8.82 -0.87
C HIS A 55 4.15 -9.77 -1.45
N VAL A 56 3.44 -10.52 -0.59
CA VAL A 56 2.33 -11.39 -1.00
C VAL A 56 1.23 -10.58 -1.68
N LEU A 57 0.85 -9.43 -1.11
CA LEU A 57 -0.14 -8.53 -1.70
C LEU A 57 0.27 -8.10 -3.11
N ASN A 58 1.50 -7.62 -3.28
CA ASN A 58 2.00 -7.15 -4.57
C ASN A 58 2.05 -8.30 -5.59
N LEU A 59 2.58 -9.46 -5.20
CA LEU A 59 2.61 -10.66 -6.04
C LEU A 59 1.20 -11.06 -6.47
N HIS A 60 0.25 -11.09 -5.54
CA HIS A 60 -1.13 -11.46 -5.82
C HIS A 60 -1.78 -10.48 -6.79
N LEU A 61 -1.63 -9.18 -6.55
CA LEU A 61 -2.19 -8.14 -7.42
C LEU A 61 -1.58 -8.18 -8.82
N LEU A 62 -0.26 -8.32 -8.94
CA LEU A 62 0.42 -8.44 -10.23
C LEU A 62 -0.08 -9.66 -10.99
N ARG A 63 -0.17 -10.83 -10.36
CA ARG A 63 -0.76 -12.03 -10.98
C ARG A 63 -2.17 -11.77 -11.51
N CYS A 64 -3.04 -11.17 -10.70
CA CYS A 64 -4.40 -10.85 -11.13
C CYS A 64 -4.44 -9.82 -12.28
N LEU A 65 -3.53 -8.84 -12.28
CA LEU A 65 -3.47 -7.81 -13.32
C LEU A 65 -2.92 -8.38 -14.65
N GLU A 66 -1.88 -9.21 -14.59
CA GLU A 66 -1.24 -9.85 -15.76
C GLU A 66 -2.15 -10.90 -16.40
N GLN A 67 -2.92 -11.64 -15.59
CA GLN A 67 -3.92 -12.60 -16.07
C GLN A 67 -5.22 -11.93 -16.54
N ASP A 68 -5.26 -10.60 -16.55
CA ASP A 68 -6.44 -9.76 -16.83
C ASP A 68 -7.71 -10.25 -16.12
N GLU A 69 -7.56 -10.64 -14.85
CA GLU A 69 -8.67 -11.12 -14.05
C GLU A 69 -9.80 -10.08 -14.02
N PRO A 70 -11.06 -10.47 -14.26
CA PRO A 70 -12.15 -9.51 -14.43
C PRO A 70 -12.40 -8.69 -13.15
N GLN A 71 -12.08 -9.26 -11.98
CA GLN A 71 -12.22 -8.61 -10.69
C GLN A 71 -10.97 -8.80 -9.85
N LEU A 72 -10.35 -7.69 -9.49
CA LEU A 72 -9.31 -7.62 -8.45
C LEU A 72 -9.91 -7.97 -7.09
N PRO A 73 -9.09 -8.46 -6.13
CA PRO A 73 -9.55 -8.74 -4.79
C PRO A 73 -10.24 -7.54 -4.16
N GLN A 74 -11.22 -7.81 -3.29
CA GLN A 74 -11.81 -6.78 -2.47
C GLN A 74 -10.74 -6.34 -1.45
N PHE A 75 -10.29 -5.08 -1.56
CA PHE A 75 -9.31 -4.42 -0.67
C PHE A 75 -9.89 -4.18 0.75
N SER A 76 -10.40 -5.25 1.35
CA SER A 76 -10.99 -5.31 2.69
C SER A 76 -9.92 -5.61 3.72
N GLN A 77 -10.17 -5.23 4.98
CA GLN A 77 -9.25 -5.56 6.07
C GLN A 77 -9.07 -7.08 6.22
N THR A 78 -10.12 -7.86 5.98
CA THR A 78 -10.05 -9.34 5.98
C THR A 78 -9.06 -9.86 4.96
N PHE A 79 -9.06 -9.31 3.74
CA PHE A 79 -8.09 -9.68 2.70
C PHE A 79 -6.64 -9.40 3.14
N TYR A 80 -6.35 -8.22 3.68
CA TYR A 80 -5.01 -7.92 4.21
C TYR A 80 -4.64 -8.80 5.41
N TYR A 81 -5.61 -9.15 6.25
CA TYR A 81 -5.40 -10.07 7.37
C TYR A 81 -5.06 -11.49 6.89
N CYS A 82 -5.67 -11.96 5.78
CA CYS A 82 -5.28 -13.20 5.13
C CYS A 82 -3.83 -13.13 4.60
N CYS A 83 -3.41 -12.00 4.01
CA CYS A 83 -2.00 -11.81 3.62
C CYS A 83 -1.06 -11.89 4.83
N CYS A 84 -1.40 -11.22 5.94
CA CYS A 84 -0.59 -11.23 7.17
C CYS A 84 -0.52 -12.62 7.82
N SER A 85 -1.63 -13.34 7.84
CA SER A 85 -1.67 -14.69 8.41
C SER A 85 -0.97 -15.69 7.50
N GLY A 86 -1.08 -15.53 6.18
CA GLY A 86 -0.52 -16.43 5.19
C GLY A 86 1.01 -16.48 5.13
N VAL A 87 1.70 -15.47 5.68
CA VAL A 87 3.17 -15.41 5.73
C VAL A 87 3.78 -16.02 6.99
N LEU A 88 2.95 -16.30 8.02
CA LEU A 88 3.40 -16.97 9.23
C LEU A 88 3.96 -18.37 8.94
N GLU A 89 4.67 -18.92 9.90
CA GLU A 89 5.06 -20.34 9.90
C GLU A 89 3.82 -21.24 9.72
N ASP A 90 3.94 -22.29 8.90
CA ASP A 90 2.79 -23.07 8.43
C ASP A 90 1.98 -23.71 9.58
N ASP A 91 2.63 -24.07 10.69
CA ASP A 91 2.00 -24.64 11.88
C ASP A 91 1.11 -23.65 12.65
N LEU A 92 1.29 -22.35 12.40
CA LEU A 92 0.52 -21.27 13.03
C LEU A 92 -0.66 -20.80 12.18
N LEU A 93 -0.84 -21.36 10.98
CA LEU A 93 -1.98 -21.03 10.14
C LEU A 93 -3.26 -21.50 10.84
N PRO A 94 -4.24 -20.61 11.06
CA PRO A 94 -5.51 -21.03 11.63
C PRO A 94 -6.14 -22.07 10.71
N LYS A 95 -6.40 -23.28 11.22
CA LYS A 95 -7.10 -24.35 10.49
C LYS A 95 -8.48 -23.93 9.96
N THR A 96 -9.01 -22.83 10.48
CA THR A 96 -10.31 -22.23 10.15
C THR A 96 -10.19 -20.95 9.32
N MET A 97 -8.99 -20.48 8.97
CA MET A 97 -8.83 -19.41 7.98
C MET A 97 -9.03 -19.99 6.60
N ASP A 98 -10.29 -20.26 6.31
CA ASP A 98 -10.81 -20.31 4.96
C ASP A 98 -10.68 -18.90 4.39
N CYS A 99 -9.47 -18.54 3.95
CA CYS A 99 -9.32 -17.49 2.96
C CYS A 99 -10.06 -18.02 1.73
N ARG A 100 -11.36 -17.74 1.67
CA ARG A 100 -12.28 -18.19 0.61
C ARG A 100 -11.84 -17.76 -0.79
N ASP A 101 -10.82 -16.90 -0.88
CA ASP A 101 -10.16 -16.58 -2.13
C ASP A 101 -9.10 -17.63 -2.49
N ALA A 102 -9.52 -18.61 -3.30
CA ALA A 102 -8.66 -19.64 -3.85
C ALA A 102 -7.45 -19.07 -4.62
N ARG A 103 -7.57 -17.87 -5.21
CA ARG A 103 -6.50 -17.22 -5.97
C ARG A 103 -5.42 -16.67 -5.04
N LEU A 104 -5.82 -16.13 -3.88
CA LEU A 104 -4.85 -15.73 -2.84
C LEU A 104 -4.12 -16.97 -2.30
N ASN A 105 -4.82 -18.08 -2.07
CA ASN A 105 -4.18 -19.33 -1.64
C ASN A 105 -3.15 -19.83 -2.66
N ALA A 106 -3.48 -19.81 -3.96
CA ALA A 106 -2.53 -20.14 -5.02
C ALA A 106 -1.31 -19.20 -5.07
N THR A 107 -1.48 -17.95 -4.64
CA THR A 107 -0.36 -17.00 -4.50
C THR A 107 0.50 -17.32 -3.28
N LEU A 108 -0.13 -17.67 -2.15
CA LEU A 108 0.58 -18.05 -0.93
C LEU A 108 1.40 -19.32 -1.11
N VAL A 109 0.90 -20.32 -1.83
CA VAL A 109 1.66 -21.53 -2.18
C VAL A 109 2.93 -21.16 -2.94
N GLN A 110 2.80 -20.40 -4.03
CA GLN A 110 3.95 -19.96 -4.81
C GLN A 110 4.94 -19.12 -3.99
N TYR A 111 4.42 -18.22 -3.15
CA TYR A 111 5.25 -17.41 -2.25
C TYR A 111 6.06 -18.27 -1.28
N ARG A 112 5.44 -19.28 -0.66
CA ARG A 112 6.11 -20.20 0.27
C ARG A 112 7.15 -21.06 -0.44
N GLU A 113 6.86 -21.54 -1.65
CA GLU A 113 7.83 -22.26 -2.48
C GLU A 113 9.08 -21.41 -2.75
N MET A 114 8.92 -20.15 -3.15
CA MET A 114 10.04 -19.23 -3.35
C MET A 114 10.82 -18.99 -2.05
N ARG A 115 10.11 -18.83 -0.94
CA ARG A 115 10.71 -18.64 0.39
C ARG A 115 11.54 -19.83 0.85
N HIS A 116 11.11 -21.07 0.59
CA HIS A 116 11.87 -22.27 0.92
C HIS A 116 13.19 -22.40 0.16
N GLN A 117 13.36 -21.69 -0.95
CA GLN A 117 14.60 -21.67 -1.71
C GLN A 117 15.65 -20.73 -1.11
N ILE A 118 15.31 -19.90 -0.11
CA ILE A 118 16.21 -18.95 0.51
C ILE A 118 16.97 -19.63 1.67
N PRO A 119 18.30 -19.83 1.55
CA PRO A 119 19.07 -20.52 2.58
C PRO A 119 19.06 -19.78 3.91
N GLY A 120 18.77 -20.49 5.01
CA GLY A 120 18.78 -19.93 6.36
C GLY A 120 17.60 -19.01 6.69
N TYR A 121 16.61 -18.90 5.80
CA TYR A 121 15.43 -18.10 6.05
C TYR A 121 14.54 -18.69 7.14
N GLN A 122 14.08 -17.84 8.06
CA GLN A 122 13.16 -18.22 9.12
C GLN A 122 11.80 -17.52 8.95
N PRO A 123 10.70 -18.29 8.85
CA PRO A 123 9.35 -17.77 8.92
C PRO A 123 9.08 -16.90 10.15
N PRO A 124 8.24 -15.85 10.03
CA PRO A 124 7.78 -15.12 11.19
C PRO A 124 6.91 -16.04 12.04
N ARG A 125 7.28 -16.16 13.31
CA ARG A 125 6.59 -16.99 14.30
C ARG A 125 6.22 -16.15 15.51
N LEU A 126 4.92 -15.98 15.73
CA LEU A 126 4.39 -15.26 16.89
C LEU A 126 3.06 -15.87 17.33
N ASP A 127 3.06 -16.42 18.55
CA ASP A 127 1.85 -16.96 19.17
C ASP A 127 0.92 -15.81 19.59
N TYR A 128 -0.39 -16.08 19.59
CA TYR A 128 -1.43 -15.14 20.02
C TYR A 128 -1.39 -13.77 19.30
N ALA A 129 -0.88 -13.72 18.06
CA ALA A 129 -0.67 -12.49 17.31
C ALA A 129 -1.95 -11.88 16.70
N GLY A 130 -3.13 -12.52 16.83
CA GLY A 130 -4.34 -12.17 16.08
C GLY A 130 -4.73 -10.67 16.15
N ALA A 131 -4.64 -10.05 17.32
CA ALA A 131 -4.93 -8.62 17.47
C ALA A 131 -3.90 -7.74 16.73
N SER A 132 -2.61 -8.07 16.84
CA SER A 132 -1.52 -7.37 16.16
C SER A 132 -1.63 -7.51 14.63
N LEU A 133 -1.95 -8.71 14.13
CA LEU A 133 -2.19 -8.97 12.71
C LEU A 133 -3.40 -8.18 12.19
N ASN A 134 -4.46 -8.09 12.99
CA ASN A 134 -5.65 -7.30 12.64
C ASN A 134 -5.34 -5.81 12.50
N GLU A 135 -4.51 -5.28 13.40
CA GLU A 135 -4.05 -3.89 13.34
C GLU A 135 -3.10 -3.65 12.15
N ILE A 136 -2.15 -4.55 11.88
CA ILE A 136 -1.31 -4.48 10.67
C ILE A 136 -2.19 -4.46 9.42
N ALA A 137 -3.16 -5.35 9.32
CA ALA A 137 -4.08 -5.43 8.19
C ALA A 137 -4.89 -4.12 8.01
N ARG A 138 -5.33 -3.51 9.12
CA ARG A 138 -6.01 -2.20 9.10
C ARG A 138 -5.09 -1.11 8.55
N GLN A 139 -3.84 -1.06 9.00
CA GLN A 139 -2.84 -0.10 8.53
C GLN A 139 -2.50 -0.33 7.06
N MET A 140 -2.35 -1.58 6.62
CA MET A 140 -2.11 -1.92 5.21
C MET A 140 -3.24 -1.42 4.30
N LYS A 141 -4.50 -1.59 4.72
CA LYS A 141 -5.65 -1.06 3.99
C LYS A 141 -5.58 0.46 3.83
N ILE A 142 -5.32 1.18 4.92
CA ILE A 142 -5.21 2.65 4.92
C ILE A 142 -4.06 3.09 4.02
N ASN A 143 -2.88 2.48 4.18
CA ASN A 143 -1.71 2.82 3.39
C ASN A 143 -1.92 2.55 1.89
N CYS A 144 -2.53 1.43 1.53
CA CYS A 144 -2.84 1.12 0.14
C CYS A 144 -3.81 2.15 -0.47
N THR A 145 -4.85 2.51 0.28
CA THR A 145 -5.82 3.54 -0.12
C THR A 145 -5.13 4.89 -0.33
N ASN A 146 -4.34 5.32 0.64
CA ASN A 146 -3.59 6.58 0.58
C ASN A 146 -2.61 6.59 -0.60
N MET A 147 -1.91 5.48 -0.86
CA MET A 147 -0.99 5.37 -1.98
C MET A 147 -1.69 5.55 -3.32
N VAL A 148 -2.89 4.99 -3.50
CA VAL A 148 -3.69 5.22 -4.71
C VAL A 148 -4.10 6.70 -4.79
N VAL A 149 -4.70 7.26 -3.73
CA VAL A 149 -5.21 8.63 -3.74
C VAL A 149 -4.10 9.65 -4.04
N VAL A 150 -2.97 9.56 -3.33
CA VAL A 150 -1.86 10.51 -3.44
C VAL A 150 -1.14 10.42 -4.80
N ASN A 151 -0.95 9.21 -5.32
CA ASN A 151 -0.13 9.03 -6.53
C ASN A 151 -0.93 9.06 -7.83
N PHE A 152 -2.25 8.87 -7.80
CA PHE A 152 -3.04 8.73 -9.03
C PHE A 152 -2.91 9.95 -9.94
N TYR A 153 -3.00 11.17 -9.39
CA TYR A 153 -2.88 12.40 -10.18
C TYR A 153 -1.52 12.55 -10.86
N LYS A 154 -0.45 12.33 -10.11
CA LYS A 154 0.93 12.43 -10.64
C LYS A 154 1.15 11.42 -11.78
N ARG A 155 0.76 10.17 -11.58
CA ARG A 155 0.88 9.10 -12.58
C ARG A 155 0.01 9.37 -13.81
N PHE A 156 -1.21 9.86 -13.60
CA PHE A 156 -2.12 10.20 -14.70
C PHE A 156 -1.58 11.34 -15.57
N ARG A 157 -1.02 12.39 -14.96
CA ARG A 157 -0.37 13.46 -15.71
C ARG A 157 0.83 12.98 -16.50
N GLN A 158 1.68 12.15 -15.90
CA GLN A 158 2.82 11.57 -16.61
C GLN A 158 2.36 10.74 -17.80
N TYR A 159 1.29 9.96 -17.63
CA TYR A 159 0.72 9.15 -18.70
C TYR A 159 0.18 9.99 -19.86
N ILE A 160 -0.54 11.08 -19.58
CA ILE A 160 -0.99 12.03 -20.62
C ILE A 160 0.21 12.64 -21.33
N ALA A 161 1.22 13.12 -20.58
CA ALA A 161 2.42 13.74 -21.14
C ALA A 161 3.25 12.80 -22.05
N LEU A 162 3.09 11.49 -21.89
CA LEU A 162 3.73 10.48 -22.72
C LEU A 162 2.91 10.10 -23.95
N LYS A 163 1.58 10.26 -23.87
CA LYS A 163 0.64 9.89 -24.94
C LYS A 163 0.30 11.04 -25.88
N GLU A 164 0.36 12.26 -25.38
CA GLU A 164 0.03 13.48 -26.09
C GLU A 164 1.30 14.27 -26.39
N ASP A 165 1.40 14.80 -27.60
CA ASP A 165 2.44 15.76 -27.99
C ASP A 165 2.01 17.17 -27.57
N VAL A 166 1.96 17.41 -26.27
CA VAL A 166 1.50 18.68 -25.68
C VAL A 166 2.45 19.15 -24.59
N THR A 167 2.40 20.45 -24.32
CA THR A 167 3.21 21.07 -23.27
C THR A 167 2.77 20.64 -21.88
N TYR A 168 3.66 20.75 -20.89
CA TYR A 168 3.36 20.39 -19.50
C TYR A 168 2.17 21.19 -18.90
N ALA A 169 1.99 22.45 -19.33
CA ALA A 169 0.87 23.29 -18.91
C ALA A 169 -0.46 22.76 -19.45
N GLU A 170 -0.48 22.29 -20.70
CA GLU A 170 -1.66 21.67 -21.31
C GLU A 170 -2.00 20.33 -20.66
N VAL A 171 -0.99 19.50 -20.34
CA VAL A 171 -1.18 18.26 -19.56
C VAL A 171 -1.88 18.54 -18.24
N ASP A 172 -1.42 19.54 -17.49
CA ASP A 172 -2.01 19.89 -16.20
C ASP A 172 -3.46 20.37 -16.34
N ALA A 173 -3.74 21.20 -17.35
CA ALA A 173 -5.09 21.67 -17.66
C ALA A 173 -6.04 20.51 -18.00
N ILE A 174 -5.62 19.61 -18.90
CA ILE A 174 -6.39 18.42 -19.28
C ILE A 174 -6.65 17.53 -18.06
N ALA A 175 -5.62 17.24 -17.27
CA ALA A 175 -5.73 16.38 -16.11
C ALA A 175 -6.71 16.97 -15.08
N ARG A 176 -6.62 18.28 -14.76
CA ARG A 176 -7.56 18.94 -13.84
C ARG A 176 -9.00 18.86 -14.34
N LYS A 177 -9.24 19.06 -15.65
CA LYS A 177 -10.59 18.95 -16.25
C LYS A 177 -11.16 17.54 -16.15
N CYS A 178 -10.32 16.51 -16.15
CA CYS A 178 -10.75 15.12 -15.93
C CYS A 178 -11.26 14.85 -14.50
N TYR A 179 -10.85 15.64 -13.50
CA TYR A 179 -11.26 15.50 -12.10
C TYR A 179 -12.59 16.22 -11.78
N VAL A 180 -13.07 17.09 -12.68
CA VAL A 180 -14.32 17.83 -12.48
C VAL A 180 -15.53 16.92 -12.71
N ARG A 181 -16.46 16.86 -11.75
CA ARG A 181 -17.64 15.96 -11.79
C ARG A 181 -18.75 16.48 -12.71
N ARG A 182 -19.00 17.78 -12.72
CA ARG A 182 -19.92 18.49 -13.63
C ARG A 182 -19.26 19.79 -14.04
N ASN A 183 -19.25 20.07 -15.33
CA ASN A 183 -18.83 21.36 -15.84
C ASN A 183 -19.95 21.88 -16.76
N ASN A 184 -20.28 23.16 -16.65
CA ASN A 184 -21.23 23.81 -17.56
C ASN A 184 -20.60 24.05 -18.95
N ASN A 185 -19.27 23.93 -19.07
CA ASN A 185 -18.56 24.01 -20.34
C ASN A 185 -18.45 22.63 -20.98
N THR A 186 -18.59 22.61 -22.31
CA THR A 186 -18.22 21.50 -23.19
C THR A 186 -16.76 21.11 -22.99
N PHE A 187 -16.51 19.81 -22.82
CA PHE A 187 -15.16 19.25 -22.81
C PHE A 187 -14.60 19.25 -24.24
N THR A 188 -13.30 19.48 -24.38
CA THR A 188 -12.63 19.27 -25.67
C THR A 188 -12.63 17.79 -26.05
N GLN A 189 -12.38 17.46 -27.32
CA GLN A 189 -12.31 16.07 -27.77
C GLN A 189 -11.25 15.27 -27.01
N VAL A 190 -10.09 15.88 -26.73
CA VAL A 190 -8.99 15.28 -25.97
C VAL A 190 -9.41 15.04 -24.51
N GLU A 191 -10.04 16.02 -23.86
CA GLU A 191 -10.57 15.86 -22.50
C GLU A 191 -11.63 14.76 -22.42
N GLN A 192 -12.54 14.69 -23.39
CA GLN A 192 -13.57 13.65 -23.45
C GLN A 192 -12.96 12.26 -23.63
N ARG A 193 -11.93 12.11 -24.48
CA ARG A 193 -11.19 10.86 -24.65
C ARG A 193 -10.60 10.37 -23.32
N TRP A 194 -9.93 11.25 -22.58
CA TRP A 194 -9.31 10.92 -21.30
C TRP A 194 -10.34 10.61 -20.22
N ARG A 195 -11.46 11.34 -20.17
CA ARG A 195 -12.58 11.04 -19.26
C ARG A 195 -13.23 9.69 -19.57
N ASN A 196 -13.42 9.39 -20.85
CA ASN A 196 -13.95 8.10 -21.29
C ASN A 196 -12.99 6.96 -20.92
N TRP A 197 -11.68 7.14 -21.14
CA TRP A 197 -10.68 6.16 -20.75
C TRP A 197 -10.67 5.94 -19.24
N LEU A 198 -10.74 7.00 -18.43
CA LEU A 198 -10.84 6.89 -16.97
C LEU A 198 -12.10 6.13 -16.53
N GLY A 199 -13.22 6.28 -17.24
CA GLY A 199 -14.51 5.63 -16.98
C GLY A 199 -15.22 6.12 -15.70
N ARG A 200 -14.48 6.68 -14.74
CA ARG A 200 -14.97 7.30 -13.51
C ARG A 200 -14.14 8.54 -13.20
N THR A 201 -14.79 9.58 -12.68
CA THR A 201 -14.09 10.78 -12.23
C THR A 201 -13.22 10.45 -11.00
N PRO A 202 -11.90 10.69 -11.02
CA PRO A 202 -10.96 10.30 -9.97
C PRO A 202 -10.96 11.27 -8.78
N THR A 203 -12.12 11.57 -8.20
CA THR A 203 -12.18 12.28 -6.90
C THR A 203 -11.69 11.36 -5.78
N ASP A 204 -11.16 11.88 -4.68
CA ASP A 204 -10.72 11.09 -3.52
C ASP A 204 -11.75 10.05 -3.08
N ALA A 205 -13.01 10.46 -2.92
CA ALA A 205 -14.10 9.54 -2.56
C ALA A 205 -14.35 8.41 -3.59
N ASN A 206 -14.08 8.64 -4.87
CA ASN A 206 -14.20 7.61 -5.91
C ASN A 206 -12.96 6.73 -5.95
N LEU A 207 -11.77 7.30 -5.75
CA LEU A 207 -10.50 6.57 -5.64
C LEU A 207 -10.57 5.57 -4.48
N GLU A 208 -11.12 5.97 -3.33
CA GLU A 208 -11.35 5.11 -2.16
C GLU A 208 -12.42 4.05 -2.39
N ARG A 209 -13.55 4.40 -3.01
CA ARG A 209 -14.67 3.45 -3.22
C ARG A 209 -14.40 2.44 -4.33
N HIS A 210 -13.55 2.80 -5.29
CA HIS A 210 -13.29 2.00 -6.48
C HIS A 210 -11.80 1.72 -6.66
N ILE A 211 -11.10 1.41 -5.56
CA ILE A 211 -9.65 1.14 -5.54
C ILE A 211 -9.25 0.16 -6.65
N GLY A 212 -9.96 -0.96 -6.81
CA GLY A 212 -9.62 -1.95 -7.84
C GLY A 212 -9.66 -1.41 -9.27
N HIS A 213 -10.63 -0.54 -9.59
CA HIS A 213 -10.71 0.12 -10.90
C HIS A 213 -9.50 1.01 -11.13
N PHE A 214 -9.18 1.87 -10.17
CA PHE A 214 -8.07 2.81 -10.29
C PHE A 214 -6.70 2.14 -10.18
N MET A 215 -6.59 1.03 -9.44
CA MET A 215 -5.40 0.21 -9.40
C MET A 215 -5.07 -0.36 -10.78
N ARG A 216 -6.07 -0.87 -11.51
CA ARG A 216 -5.87 -1.31 -12.90
C ARG A 216 -5.42 -0.16 -13.81
N LYS A 217 -5.97 1.04 -13.62
CA LYS A 217 -5.51 2.22 -14.35
C LYS A 217 -4.06 2.57 -14.01
N ILE A 218 -3.65 2.52 -12.74
CA ILE A 218 -2.27 2.71 -12.30
C ILE A 218 -1.33 1.68 -12.95
N PHE A 219 -1.75 0.42 -13.01
CA PHE A 219 -0.99 -0.63 -13.66
C PHE A 219 -0.77 -0.32 -15.14
N ILE A 220 -1.84 -0.02 -15.90
CA ILE A 220 -1.75 0.36 -17.31
C ILE A 220 -0.82 1.57 -17.52
N MET A 221 -0.92 2.57 -16.65
CA MET A 221 -0.04 3.74 -16.69
C MET A 221 1.42 3.35 -16.45
N ALA A 222 1.70 2.52 -15.45
CA ALA A 222 3.04 2.07 -15.11
C ALA A 222 3.66 1.24 -16.24
N SER A 223 2.95 0.23 -16.75
CA SER A 223 3.43 -0.62 -17.85
C SER A 223 3.74 0.18 -19.12
N TYR A 224 2.97 1.24 -19.40
CA TYR A 224 3.26 2.11 -20.54
C TYR A 224 4.48 3.01 -20.32
N VAL A 225 4.67 3.51 -19.09
CA VAL A 225 5.86 4.29 -18.73
C VAL A 225 7.11 3.43 -18.86
N GLU A 226 7.06 2.18 -18.39
CA GLU A 226 8.15 1.20 -18.50
C GLU A 226 8.46 0.90 -19.97
N LEU A 227 7.44 0.57 -20.78
CA LEU A 227 7.61 0.35 -22.23
C LEU A 227 8.28 1.54 -22.92
N LYS A 228 7.85 2.76 -22.60
CA LYS A 228 8.43 3.98 -23.18
C LYS A 228 9.87 4.24 -22.73
N HIS A 229 10.21 3.84 -21.51
CA HIS A 229 11.57 3.94 -21.01
C HIS A 229 12.51 2.97 -21.73
N ASP A 230 12.05 1.76 -22.00
CA ASP A 230 12.82 0.75 -22.74
C ASP A 230 13.05 1.15 -24.20
N GLU A 231 12.04 1.77 -24.84
CA GLU A 231 12.14 2.28 -26.22
C GLU A 231 13.08 3.51 -26.34
N GLU A 232 13.05 4.41 -25.35
CA GLU A 232 13.76 5.68 -25.39
C GLU A 232 14.45 5.98 -24.03
N PRO A 233 15.61 5.34 -23.74
CA PRO A 233 16.24 5.42 -22.42
C PRO A 233 16.77 6.82 -22.05
N ASN A 234 16.95 7.71 -23.03
CA ASN A 234 17.62 9.01 -22.89
C ASN A 234 16.70 10.23 -23.03
N VAL A 235 15.38 10.11 -22.87
CA VAL A 235 14.52 11.30 -22.81
C VAL A 235 14.76 12.05 -21.51
N GLU A 236 15.57 13.12 -21.57
CA GLU A 236 15.82 14.03 -20.45
C GLU A 236 14.49 14.55 -19.88
N GLY A 237 14.31 14.39 -18.55
CA GLY A 237 13.21 15.00 -17.80
C GLY A 237 12.11 14.06 -17.29
N ARG A 238 12.15 12.76 -17.60
CA ARG A 238 11.12 11.81 -17.13
C ARG A 238 11.68 10.79 -16.13
N ARG A 239 12.14 11.26 -14.97
CA ARG A 239 12.51 10.36 -13.85
C ARG A 239 11.28 9.60 -13.38
N ILE A 240 11.30 8.28 -13.56
CA ILE A 240 10.43 7.34 -12.86
C ILE A 240 10.79 7.45 -11.38
N TYR A 241 9.82 7.86 -10.55
CA TYR A 241 9.93 7.87 -9.10
C TYR A 241 8.95 6.84 -8.53
#